data_AF-A0A183V7P9-F1
#
_entry.id   AF-A0A183V7P9-F1
#
_cell.length_a   1.000
_cell.length_b   1.000
_cell.length_c   1.000
_cell.angle_alpha   90.00
_cell.angle_beta   90.00
_cell.angle_gamma   90.00
#
_symmetry.space_group_name_H-M   'P 1'
#
loop_
_entity.id
_entity.type
_entity.pdbx_description
1 polymer ?
#
loop_
_entity_poly.entity_id
_entity_poly.type
_entity_poly.pdbx_seq_one_letter_code
_entity_poly.pdbx_strand_id
1 'polypeptide(L)'
;MNFQLDSDGDGTVALSEVRHLLSENRRQIGLSDQQILTLLDRADADHNGVLDLAEFSLLITSARAQPSKAKRALYNVADSVIAKSERPTVHSYLDAYKCLPPPIFIIAISLAQIFVFVGYFHNSKHEDLMSYCAGCWVHGHVGPLLFAPPLRYQVWRFVSYQFLHQGLLHLLPNVVFQLLIGVPLELVHKSWRIAPIYLLAIVLDPIIEKLIFKGALLQYTLDPSVYLVGCSAGVYALVTSHLSNLIIVSSLLLWL
;
A
#
# COMPACT_ATOMS: atom_id res chain seq x y z
N MET A 1 -12.42 -30.01 28.11
CA MET A 1 -12.08 -31.41 27.77
C MET A 1 -10.58 -31.48 27.62
N ASN A 2 -9.89 -32.25 28.47
CA ASN A 2 -8.47 -32.56 28.30
C ASN A 2 -8.39 -33.66 27.24
N PHE A 3 -8.10 -33.29 25.99
CA PHE A 3 -7.79 -34.26 24.94
C PHE A 3 -6.32 -34.66 25.08
N GLN A 4 -6.07 -35.90 25.49
CA GLN A 4 -4.75 -36.53 25.36
C GLN A 4 -4.63 -37.00 23.92
N LEU A 5 -3.88 -36.24 23.11
CA LEU A 5 -3.56 -36.54 21.71
C LEU A 5 -2.81 -37.87 21.52
N ASP A 6 -2.13 -38.32 22.57
CA ASP A 6 -1.40 -39.58 22.64
C ASP A 6 -1.95 -40.30 23.88
N SER A 7 -2.97 -41.14 23.66
CA SER A 7 -3.72 -41.81 24.74
C SER A 7 -3.04 -43.08 25.23
N ASP A 8 -2.22 -43.70 24.39
CA ASP A 8 -1.45 -44.91 24.65
C ASP A 8 0.03 -44.65 24.97
N GLY A 9 0.51 -43.42 24.80
CA GLY A 9 1.84 -42.98 25.20
C GLY A 9 2.93 -43.50 24.26
N ASP A 10 2.59 -43.81 23.02
CA ASP A 10 3.50 -44.43 22.06
C ASP A 10 4.37 -43.39 21.31
N GLY A 11 4.11 -42.09 21.53
CA GLY A 11 4.85 -40.99 20.94
C GLY A 11 4.45 -40.67 19.50
N THR A 12 3.36 -41.27 19.00
CA THR A 12 2.80 -41.02 17.68
C THR A 12 1.35 -40.54 17.80
N VAL A 13 0.87 -39.81 16.79
CA VAL A 13 -0.50 -39.31 16.75
C VAL A 13 -1.15 -39.63 15.42
N ALA A 14 -2.32 -40.26 15.43
CA ALA A 14 -3.03 -40.59 14.20
C ALA A 14 -3.38 -39.34 13.37
N LEU A 15 -3.04 -39.37 12.07
CA LEU A 15 -3.23 -38.24 11.16
C LEU A 15 -4.72 -37.83 11.04
N SER A 16 -5.62 -38.81 11.20
CA SER A 16 -7.08 -38.59 11.20
C SER A 16 -7.56 -37.75 12.39
N GLU A 17 -6.94 -37.89 13.55
CA GLU A 17 -7.28 -37.15 14.77
C GLU A 17 -6.75 -35.72 14.70
N VAL A 18 -5.50 -35.55 14.24
CA VAL A 18 -4.92 -34.22 13.97
C VAL A 18 -5.74 -33.48 12.92
N ARG A 19 -6.16 -34.18 11.85
CA ARG A 19 -7.06 -33.62 10.83
C ARG A 19 -8.38 -33.15 11.43
N HIS A 20 -8.99 -33.95 12.29
CA HIS A 20 -10.24 -33.59 12.96
C HIS A 20 -10.06 -32.30 13.78
N LEU A 21 -9.02 -32.22 14.60
CA LEU A 21 -8.74 -31.06 15.45
C LEU A 21 -8.45 -29.78 14.66
N LEU A 22 -7.66 -29.89 13.59
CA LEU A 22 -7.38 -28.77 12.68
C LEU A 22 -8.65 -28.32 11.96
N SER A 23 -9.54 -29.26 11.61
CA SER A 23 -10.82 -28.96 10.97
C SER A 23 -11.83 -28.31 11.93
N GLU A 24 -11.90 -28.75 13.18
CA GLU A 24 -12.76 -28.15 14.21
C GLU A 24 -12.31 -26.73 14.56
N ASN A 25 -11.00 -26.51 14.65
CA ASN A 25 -10.42 -25.20 14.98
C ASN A 25 -10.06 -24.35 13.75
N ARG A 26 -10.53 -24.73 12.54
CA ARG A 26 -10.18 -24.08 11.27
C ARG A 26 -10.38 -22.56 11.25
N ARG A 27 -11.38 -22.06 11.99
CA ARG A 27 -11.68 -20.62 12.09
C ARG A 27 -10.64 -19.84 12.90
N GLN A 28 -10.04 -20.48 13.91
CA GLN A 28 -8.99 -19.85 14.73
C GLN A 28 -7.62 -19.96 14.05
N ILE A 29 -7.38 -21.04 13.30
CA ILE A 29 -6.10 -21.31 12.64
C ILE A 29 -6.03 -20.66 11.24
N GLY A 30 -7.17 -20.37 10.62
CA GLY A 30 -7.24 -19.66 9.33
C GLY A 30 -6.82 -20.49 8.12
N LEU A 31 -6.94 -21.83 8.20
CA LEU A 31 -6.61 -22.76 7.13
C LEU A 31 -7.88 -23.35 6.52
N SER A 32 -7.89 -23.55 5.19
CA SER A 32 -8.94 -24.31 4.51
C SER A 32 -8.71 -25.81 4.63
N ASP A 33 -9.76 -26.62 4.47
CA ASP A 33 -9.66 -28.09 4.53
C ASP A 33 -8.64 -28.65 3.53
N GLN A 34 -8.51 -28.01 2.36
CA GLN A 34 -7.53 -28.36 1.34
C GLN A 34 -6.09 -28.03 1.77
N GLN A 35 -5.88 -26.93 2.48
CA GLN A 35 -4.57 -26.57 3.04
C GLN A 35 -4.20 -27.47 4.22
N ILE A 36 -5.16 -27.83 5.07
CA ILE A 36 -4.97 -28.80 6.16
C ILE A 36 -4.54 -30.14 5.59
N LEU A 37 -5.25 -30.64 4.56
CA LEU A 37 -4.87 -31.87 3.87
C LEU A 37 -3.47 -31.81 3.29
N THR A 38 -3.13 -30.72 2.59
CA THR A 38 -1.79 -30.57 2.00
C THR A 38 -0.68 -30.44 3.06
N LEU A 39 -1.00 -29.87 4.22
CA LEU A 39 -0.08 -29.75 5.34
C LEU A 39 0.19 -31.09 6.01
N LEU A 40 -0.86 -31.88 6.23
CA LEU A 40 -0.76 -33.21 6.82
C LEU A 40 -0.03 -34.18 5.88
N ASP A 41 -0.36 -34.16 4.59
CA ASP A 41 0.30 -34.97 3.55
C ASP A 41 1.80 -34.66 3.38
N ARG A 42 2.21 -33.43 3.70
CA ARG A 42 3.63 -33.03 3.71
C ARG A 42 4.34 -33.31 5.03
N ALA A 43 3.59 -33.42 6.11
CA ALA A 43 4.16 -33.65 7.44
C ALA A 43 4.42 -35.14 7.67
N ASP A 44 3.52 -36.00 7.17
CA ASP A 44 3.67 -37.47 7.13
C ASP A 44 4.62 -37.84 5.99
N ALA A 45 5.92 -37.79 6.27
CA ALA A 45 6.97 -37.89 5.26
C ALA A 45 7.21 -39.34 4.84
N ASP A 46 6.93 -40.30 5.73
CA ASP A 46 7.06 -41.72 5.47
C ASP A 46 5.72 -42.38 5.04
N HIS A 47 4.62 -41.62 5.03
CA HIS A 47 3.29 -42.03 4.62
C HIS A 47 2.72 -43.19 5.45
N ASN A 48 3.08 -43.24 6.73
CA ASN A 48 2.64 -44.29 7.63
C ASN A 48 1.24 -44.02 8.24
N GLY A 49 0.66 -42.82 8.02
CA GLY A 49 -0.66 -42.43 8.49
C GLY A 49 -0.72 -42.02 9.97
N VAL A 50 0.42 -41.94 10.64
CA VAL A 50 0.63 -41.37 11.97
C VAL A 50 1.65 -40.23 11.88
N LEU A 51 1.72 -39.39 12.90
CA LEU A 51 2.73 -38.34 13.01
C LEU A 51 3.59 -38.62 14.22
N ASP A 52 4.87 -38.83 13.99
CA ASP A 52 5.84 -38.88 15.08
C ASP A 52 6.17 -37.47 15.63
N LEU A 53 6.96 -37.40 16.69
CA LEU A 53 7.36 -36.13 17.31
C LEU A 53 8.09 -35.18 16.34
N ALA A 54 8.90 -35.70 15.43
CA ALA A 54 9.67 -34.92 14.48
C ALA A 54 8.76 -34.35 13.37
N GLU A 55 7.87 -35.18 12.83
CA GLU A 55 6.87 -34.81 11.85
C GLU A 55 5.83 -33.85 12.43
N PHE A 56 5.40 -34.06 13.67
CA PHE A 56 4.50 -33.16 14.39
C PHE A 56 5.16 -31.79 14.67
N SER A 57 6.43 -31.78 15.04
CA SER A 57 7.21 -30.54 15.19
C SER A 57 7.31 -29.78 13.88
N LEU A 58 7.52 -30.50 12.76
CA LEU A 58 7.53 -29.92 11.41
C LEU A 58 6.14 -29.40 11.01
N LEU A 59 5.07 -30.12 11.34
CA LEU A 59 3.69 -29.70 11.11
C LEU A 59 3.37 -28.41 11.86
N ILE A 60 3.69 -28.31 13.15
CA ILE A 60 3.44 -27.09 13.93
C ILE A 60 4.28 -25.92 13.39
N THR A 61 5.53 -26.17 13.05
CA THR A 61 6.42 -25.14 12.51
C THR A 61 5.91 -24.65 11.16
N SER A 62 5.53 -25.55 10.25
CA SER A 62 5.04 -25.21 8.92
C SER A 62 3.62 -24.61 8.94
N ALA A 63 2.72 -25.10 9.80
CA ALA A 63 1.37 -24.55 9.96
C ALA A 63 1.38 -23.15 10.56
N ARG A 64 2.26 -22.88 11.54
CA ARG A 64 2.50 -21.50 12.03
C ARG A 64 3.23 -20.63 11.01
N ALA A 65 4.07 -21.23 10.18
CA ALA A 65 4.87 -20.54 9.17
C ALA A 65 4.19 -20.40 7.81
N GLN A 66 2.93 -20.81 7.62
CA GLN A 66 2.18 -20.53 6.39
C GLN A 66 1.39 -19.22 6.53
N PRO A 67 1.96 -18.06 6.15
CA PRO A 67 1.18 -16.85 6.02
C PRO A 67 0.12 -17.07 4.94
N SER A 68 -1.09 -16.57 5.17
CA SER A 68 -2.14 -16.52 4.15
C SER A 68 -1.60 -15.88 2.86
N LYS A 69 -2.20 -16.18 1.70
CA LYS A 69 -1.78 -15.57 0.41
C LYS A 69 -1.66 -14.04 0.51
N ALA A 70 -2.57 -13.41 1.26
CA ALA A 70 -2.56 -11.98 1.54
C ALA A 70 -1.34 -11.56 2.37
N LYS A 71 -1.00 -12.29 3.43
CA LYS A 71 0.16 -12.01 4.28
C LYS A 71 1.48 -12.24 3.53
N ARG A 72 1.56 -13.23 2.63
CA ARG A 72 2.71 -13.40 1.72
C ARG A 72 2.85 -12.26 0.73
N ALA A 73 1.74 -11.81 0.13
CA ALA A 73 1.76 -10.62 -0.74
C ALA A 73 2.22 -9.38 0.04
N LEU A 74 1.79 -9.23 1.29
CA LEU A 74 2.16 -8.13 2.17
C LEU A 74 3.66 -8.11 2.47
N TYR A 75 4.27 -9.26 2.76
CA TYR A 75 5.73 -9.38 2.91
C TYR A 75 6.47 -8.99 1.63
N ASN A 76 6.05 -9.52 0.47
CA ASN A 76 6.69 -9.21 -0.81
C ASN A 76 6.63 -7.71 -1.14
N VAL A 77 5.51 -7.07 -0.85
CA VAL A 77 5.32 -5.63 -1.04
C VAL A 77 6.22 -4.83 -0.09
N ALA A 78 6.28 -5.20 1.20
CA ALA A 78 7.15 -4.54 2.18
C ALA A 78 8.64 -4.71 1.83
N ASP A 79 9.06 -5.92 1.45
CA ASP A 79 10.46 -6.26 1.14
C ASP A 79 11.01 -5.51 -0.08
N SER A 80 10.15 -4.97 -0.95
CA SER A 80 10.54 -4.19 -2.12
C SER A 80 11.10 -2.80 -1.77
N VAL A 81 10.81 -2.28 -0.57
CA VAL A 81 11.19 -0.91 -0.16
C VAL A 81 12.01 -0.82 1.11
N ILE A 82 12.17 -1.92 1.84
CA ILE A 82 12.94 -1.96 3.08
C ILE A 82 14.30 -2.61 2.88
N ALA A 83 15.29 -2.12 3.63
CA ALA A 83 16.61 -2.72 3.62
C ALA A 83 16.63 -4.07 4.33
N LYS A 84 17.60 -4.92 3.98
CA LYS A 84 17.76 -6.27 4.59
C LYS A 84 17.84 -6.22 6.13
N SER A 85 18.45 -5.18 6.69
CA SER A 85 18.58 -4.97 8.14
C SER A 85 17.25 -4.69 8.85
N GLU A 86 16.28 -4.09 8.15
CA GLU A 86 14.98 -3.68 8.73
C GLU A 86 13.91 -4.77 8.59
N ARG A 87 14.15 -5.78 7.75
CA ARG A 87 13.21 -6.90 7.49
C ARG A 87 12.74 -7.61 8.76
N PRO A 88 13.59 -8.01 9.73
CA PRO A 88 13.13 -8.75 10.91
C PRO A 88 12.12 -7.96 11.74
N THR A 89 12.38 -6.66 11.90
CA THR A 89 11.52 -5.73 12.63
C THR A 89 10.18 -5.54 11.91
N VAL A 90 10.21 -5.28 10.60
CA VAL A 90 8.99 -5.11 9.79
C VAL A 90 8.20 -6.41 9.74
N HIS A 91 8.85 -7.57 9.61
CA HIS A 91 8.17 -8.86 9.57
C HIS A 91 7.49 -9.18 10.89
N SER A 92 8.15 -8.94 12.01
CA SER A 92 7.55 -9.06 13.35
C SER A 92 6.33 -8.16 13.52
N TYR A 93 6.38 -6.92 12.99
CA TYR A 93 5.20 -6.07 12.95
C TYR A 93 4.08 -6.66 12.09
N LEU A 94 4.38 -7.15 10.88
CA LEU A 94 3.39 -7.79 10.00
C LEU A 94 2.83 -9.10 10.57
N ASP A 95 3.59 -9.80 11.43
CA ASP A 95 3.13 -10.98 12.16
C ASP A 95 2.14 -10.64 13.27
N ALA A 96 2.35 -9.52 13.96
CA ALA A 96 1.46 -9.01 15.00
C ALA A 96 0.16 -8.38 14.45
N TYR A 97 0.03 -8.21 13.13
CA TYR A 97 -1.15 -7.62 12.48
C TYR A 97 -2.35 -8.59 12.48
N LYS A 98 -3.42 -8.27 13.23
CA LYS A 98 -4.61 -9.13 13.37
C LYS A 98 -5.82 -8.75 12.50
N CYS A 99 -6.08 -7.46 12.26
CA CYS A 99 -6.95 -6.92 11.20
C CYS A 99 -7.10 -5.39 11.38
N LEU A 100 -6.87 -4.68 10.27
CA LEU A 100 -6.93 -3.23 9.99
C LEU A 100 -6.07 -2.23 10.83
N PRO A 101 -5.44 -1.25 10.15
CA PRO A 101 -5.66 -0.91 8.75
C PRO A 101 -4.53 -1.35 7.77
N PRO A 102 -4.88 -1.93 6.59
CA PRO A 102 -4.02 -1.99 5.40
C PRO A 102 -3.61 -0.56 4.97
N PRO A 103 -2.84 -0.34 3.89
CA PRO A 103 -2.50 1.02 3.47
C PRO A 103 -3.77 1.69 2.91
N ILE A 104 -4.56 2.29 3.79
CA ILE A 104 -5.86 2.89 3.49
C ILE A 104 -5.67 4.19 2.76
N PHE A 105 -4.73 5.02 3.19
CA PHE A 105 -4.62 6.39 2.72
C PHE A 105 -4.27 6.44 1.23
N ILE A 106 -3.21 5.76 0.82
CA ILE A 106 -2.74 5.74 -0.57
C ILE A 106 -3.77 5.09 -1.49
N ILE A 107 -4.38 3.98 -1.06
CA ILE A 107 -5.41 3.31 -1.85
C ILE A 107 -6.66 4.21 -1.95
N ALA A 108 -7.11 4.81 -0.85
CA ALA A 108 -8.29 5.67 -0.84
C ALA A 108 -8.10 6.91 -1.71
N ILE A 109 -6.94 7.57 -1.64
CA ILE A 109 -6.68 8.79 -2.43
C ILE A 109 -6.54 8.45 -3.92
N SER A 110 -5.92 7.32 -4.28
CA SER A 110 -5.90 6.80 -5.66
C SER A 110 -7.30 6.49 -6.20
N LEU A 111 -8.14 5.81 -5.41
CA LEU A 111 -9.52 5.50 -5.81
C LEU A 111 -10.35 6.77 -5.97
N ALA A 112 -10.17 7.76 -5.09
CA ALA A 112 -10.85 9.04 -5.20
C ALA A 112 -10.43 9.81 -6.47
N GLN A 113 -9.15 9.81 -6.83
CA GLN A 113 -8.64 10.41 -8.07
C GLN A 113 -9.26 9.75 -9.31
N ILE A 114 -9.28 8.42 -9.36
CA ILE A 114 -9.90 7.66 -10.46
C ILE A 114 -11.41 7.95 -10.52
N PHE A 115 -12.10 7.93 -9.38
CA PHE A 115 -13.53 8.18 -9.30
C PHE A 115 -13.90 9.58 -9.82
N VAL A 116 -13.17 10.61 -9.40
CA VAL A 116 -13.38 11.98 -9.87
C VAL A 116 -13.11 12.10 -11.37
N PHE A 117 -12.03 11.49 -11.87
CA PHE A 117 -11.72 11.50 -13.30
C PHE A 117 -12.82 10.84 -14.14
N VAL A 118 -13.25 9.63 -13.76
CA VAL A 118 -14.33 8.91 -14.46
C VAL A 118 -15.65 9.68 -14.39
N GLY A 119 -15.98 10.25 -13.23
CA GLY A 119 -17.21 11.02 -13.02
C GLY A 119 -17.29 12.26 -13.90
N TYR A 120 -16.21 13.04 -14.01
CA TYR A 120 -16.17 14.19 -14.92
C TYR A 120 -16.08 13.79 -16.39
N PHE A 121 -15.30 12.77 -16.72
CA PHE A 121 -15.12 12.33 -18.11
C PHE A 121 -16.41 11.76 -18.71
N HIS A 122 -17.22 11.05 -17.92
CA HIS A 122 -18.52 10.53 -18.36
C HIS A 122 -19.47 11.63 -18.86
N ASN A 123 -19.37 12.84 -18.29
CA ASN A 123 -20.20 13.98 -18.65
C ASN A 123 -19.66 14.76 -19.88
N SER A 124 -18.42 14.50 -20.30
CA SER A 124 -17.72 15.20 -21.39
C SER A 124 -17.73 14.38 -22.68
N LYS A 125 -18.93 14.11 -23.21
CA LYS A 125 -19.10 13.36 -24.46
C LYS A 125 -18.33 14.04 -25.60
N HIS A 126 -17.52 13.28 -26.33
CA HIS A 126 -16.70 13.69 -27.50
C HIS A 126 -15.30 14.28 -27.24
N GLU A 127 -14.84 14.28 -25.99
CA GLU A 127 -13.48 14.74 -25.67
C GLU A 127 -12.44 13.60 -25.69
N ASP A 128 -11.18 13.92 -25.97
CA ASP A 128 -10.09 12.93 -26.01
C ASP A 128 -9.74 12.42 -24.61
N LEU A 129 -9.87 11.10 -24.39
CA LEU A 129 -9.58 10.45 -23.11
C LEU A 129 -8.11 10.65 -22.67
N MET A 130 -7.18 10.75 -23.62
CA MET A 130 -5.75 10.76 -23.29
C MET A 130 -5.27 12.10 -22.74
N SER A 131 -5.85 13.20 -23.21
CA SER A 131 -5.31 14.56 -23.00
C SER A 131 -6.31 15.55 -22.42
N TYR A 132 -7.62 15.25 -22.45
CA TYR A 132 -8.65 16.17 -21.98
C TYR A 132 -8.64 16.31 -20.46
N CYS A 133 -8.65 17.55 -19.96
CA CYS A 133 -8.82 17.80 -18.54
C CYS A 133 -10.29 17.73 -18.10
N ALA A 134 -10.71 16.52 -17.72
CA ALA A 134 -12.03 16.27 -17.15
C ALA A 134 -12.21 17.08 -15.84
N GLY A 135 -13.18 18.00 -15.83
CA GLY A 135 -13.52 18.80 -14.65
C GLY A 135 -12.69 20.07 -14.43
N CYS A 136 -11.73 20.39 -15.32
CA CYS A 136 -11.03 21.68 -15.29
C CYS A 136 -11.97 22.86 -15.58
N TRP A 137 -12.90 22.68 -16.52
CA TRP A 137 -13.88 23.69 -16.92
C TRP A 137 -15.27 23.06 -16.91
N VAL A 138 -16.21 23.70 -16.22
CA VAL A 138 -17.59 23.21 -16.07
C VAL A 138 -18.52 24.34 -16.46
N HIS A 139 -19.34 24.13 -17.48
CA HIS A 139 -20.28 25.12 -18.03
C HIS A 139 -19.62 26.48 -18.39
N GLY A 140 -18.40 26.47 -18.93
CA GLY A 140 -17.68 27.69 -19.32
C GLY A 140 -17.03 28.46 -18.15
N HIS A 141 -17.08 27.91 -16.93
CA HIS A 141 -16.43 28.48 -15.75
C HIS A 141 -15.31 27.57 -15.23
N VAL A 142 -14.40 28.17 -14.45
CA VAL A 142 -13.34 27.44 -13.75
C VAL A 142 -13.96 26.36 -12.87
N GLY A 143 -13.58 25.11 -13.12
CA GLY A 143 -14.11 23.95 -12.43
C GLY A 143 -13.90 24.04 -10.91
N PRO A 144 -14.79 23.46 -10.10
CA PRO A 144 -14.82 23.69 -8.65
C PRO A 144 -13.58 23.18 -7.90
N LEU A 145 -12.91 22.15 -8.45
CA LEU A 145 -11.75 21.53 -7.82
C LEU A 145 -10.41 22.08 -8.33
N LEU A 146 -10.41 22.76 -9.48
CA LEU A 146 -9.20 23.28 -10.13
C LEU A 146 -8.55 24.37 -9.28
N PHE A 147 -7.23 24.33 -9.11
CA PHE A 147 -6.56 25.48 -8.52
C PHE A 147 -6.43 26.59 -9.56
N ALA A 148 -6.97 27.77 -9.24
CA ALA A 148 -6.94 28.94 -10.10
C ALA A 148 -6.46 30.15 -9.28
N PRO A 149 -5.38 30.85 -9.68
CA PRO A 149 -4.85 31.98 -8.94
C PRO A 149 -5.87 33.09 -8.60
N PRO A 150 -6.84 33.45 -9.48
CA PRO A 150 -7.89 34.42 -9.15
C PRO A 150 -8.82 33.96 -8.03
N LEU A 151 -8.96 32.65 -7.79
CA LEU A 151 -9.86 32.04 -6.83
C LEU A 151 -9.14 31.50 -5.58
N ARG A 152 -7.91 31.94 -5.31
CA ARG A 152 -7.10 31.50 -4.16
C ARG A 152 -7.71 31.77 -2.78
N TYR A 153 -8.73 32.61 -2.68
CA TYR A 153 -9.49 32.79 -1.44
C TYR A 153 -10.36 31.56 -1.10
N GLN A 154 -10.60 30.68 -2.09
CA GLN A 154 -11.30 29.41 -1.93
C GLN A 154 -10.30 28.34 -1.48
N VAL A 155 -10.08 28.24 -0.16
CA VAL A 155 -8.99 27.45 0.44
C VAL A 155 -8.99 25.97 0.09
N TRP A 156 -10.15 25.37 -0.18
CA TRP A 156 -10.24 23.96 -0.57
C TRP A 156 -9.49 23.68 -1.88
N ARG A 157 -9.32 24.69 -2.75
CA ARG A 157 -8.60 24.56 -4.02
C ARG A 157 -7.12 24.25 -3.88
N PHE A 158 -6.54 24.48 -2.69
CA PHE A 158 -5.15 24.08 -2.39
C PHE A 158 -5.00 22.57 -2.13
N VAL A 159 -6.10 21.84 -2.00
CA VAL A 159 -6.10 20.39 -1.83
C VAL A 159 -6.86 19.71 -2.95
N SER A 160 -8.01 20.25 -3.35
CA SER A 160 -8.92 19.59 -4.28
C SER A 160 -8.37 19.42 -5.69
N TYR A 161 -7.38 20.23 -6.10
CA TYR A 161 -6.80 20.16 -7.44
C TYR A 161 -6.13 18.82 -7.72
N GLN A 162 -5.67 18.14 -6.66
CA GLN A 162 -5.00 16.84 -6.76
C GLN A 162 -5.92 15.72 -7.26
N PHE A 163 -7.24 15.92 -7.25
CA PHE A 163 -8.21 14.94 -7.78
C PHE A 163 -8.48 15.12 -9.28
N LEU A 164 -8.23 16.30 -9.83
CA LEU A 164 -8.38 16.55 -11.26
C LEU A 164 -7.11 16.12 -12.00
N HIS A 165 -7.24 15.64 -13.23
CA HIS A 165 -6.10 15.24 -14.07
C HIS A 165 -6.34 15.64 -15.52
N GLN A 166 -5.26 16.01 -16.22
CA GLN A 166 -5.28 16.32 -17.64
C GLN A 166 -5.13 15.04 -18.46
N GLY A 167 -6.24 14.31 -18.58
CA GLY A 167 -6.32 13.09 -19.36
C GLY A 167 -5.68 11.87 -18.70
N LEU A 168 -5.86 10.72 -19.36
CA LEU A 168 -5.39 9.43 -18.86
C LEU A 168 -3.86 9.34 -18.80
N LEU A 169 -3.14 9.99 -19.72
CA LEU A 169 -1.68 10.00 -19.72
C LEU A 169 -1.09 10.74 -18.53
N HIS A 170 -1.83 11.68 -17.92
CA HIS A 170 -1.43 12.33 -16.69
C HIS A 170 -1.87 11.54 -15.44
N LEU A 171 -3.08 10.97 -15.45
CA LEU A 171 -3.61 10.19 -14.31
C LEU A 171 -2.88 8.87 -14.09
N LEU A 172 -2.69 8.08 -15.16
CA LEU A 172 -2.23 6.70 -15.05
C LEU A 172 -0.82 6.59 -14.43
N PRO A 173 0.21 7.33 -14.90
CA PRO A 173 1.53 7.28 -14.27
C PRO A 173 1.49 7.72 -12.80
N ASN A 174 0.71 8.77 -12.48
CA ASN A 174 0.54 9.24 -11.11
C ASN A 174 -0.02 8.16 -10.19
N VAL A 175 -1.12 7.51 -10.59
CA VAL A 175 -1.70 6.40 -9.81
C VAL A 175 -0.73 5.23 -9.71
N VAL A 176 -0.04 4.86 -10.79
CA VAL A 176 0.92 3.74 -10.78
C VAL A 176 2.07 4.02 -9.81
N PHE A 177 2.73 5.17 -9.89
CA PHE A 177 3.83 5.51 -8.96
C PHE A 177 3.33 5.68 -7.53
N GLN A 178 2.16 6.29 -7.34
CA GLN A 178 1.54 6.46 -6.03
C GLN A 178 1.24 5.11 -5.37
N LEU A 179 0.72 4.13 -6.10
CA LEU A 179 0.47 2.79 -5.58
C LEU A 179 1.79 2.02 -5.39
N LEU A 180 2.69 2.05 -6.37
CA LEU A 180 3.95 1.29 -6.35
C LEU A 180 4.85 1.71 -5.19
N ILE A 181 4.92 3.01 -4.90
CA ILE A 181 5.81 3.54 -3.84
C ILE A 181 5.03 3.80 -2.55
N GLY A 182 3.82 4.35 -2.65
CA GLY A 182 3.04 4.76 -1.49
C GLY A 182 2.50 3.59 -0.66
N VAL A 183 2.02 2.50 -1.29
CA VAL A 183 1.51 1.33 -0.56
C VAL A 183 2.59 0.71 0.32
N PRO A 184 3.79 0.37 -0.20
CA PRO A 184 4.87 -0.11 0.66
C PRO A 184 5.28 0.87 1.76
N LEU A 185 5.42 2.17 1.45
CA LEU A 185 5.80 3.18 2.44
C LEU A 185 4.75 3.29 3.56
N GLU A 186 3.47 3.27 3.23
CA GLU A 186 2.39 3.32 4.21
C GLU A 186 2.34 2.06 5.08
N LEU A 187 2.68 0.90 4.55
CA LEU A 187 2.77 -0.34 5.33
C LEU A 187 3.85 -0.29 6.41
N VAL A 188 5.02 0.22 6.04
CA VAL A 188 6.19 0.33 6.92
C VAL A 188 6.01 1.46 7.92
N HIS A 189 5.64 2.65 7.45
CA HIS A 189 5.64 3.89 8.25
C HIS A 189 4.28 4.28 8.83
N LYS A 190 3.22 3.57 8.45
CA LYS A 190 1.82 3.83 8.81
C LYS A 190 1.26 5.12 8.18
N SER A 191 -0.05 5.13 7.99
CA SER A 191 -0.78 6.23 7.35
C SER A 191 -0.58 7.58 8.06
N TRP A 192 -0.47 7.59 9.38
CA TRP A 192 -0.33 8.82 10.15
C TRP A 192 1.00 9.56 9.92
N ARG A 193 2.03 8.89 9.38
CA ARG A 193 3.29 9.54 8.97
C ARG A 193 3.27 9.92 7.50
N ILE A 194 2.75 9.04 6.65
CA ILE A 194 2.76 9.24 5.19
C ILE A 194 1.72 10.28 4.75
N ALA A 195 0.52 10.27 5.33
CA ALA A 195 -0.56 11.17 4.91
C ALA A 195 -0.22 12.65 5.12
N PRO A 196 0.34 13.10 6.27
CA PRO A 196 0.74 14.49 6.42
C PRO A 196 1.82 14.93 5.43
N ILE A 197 2.82 14.09 5.15
CA ILE A 197 3.89 14.41 4.19
C ILE A 197 3.31 14.61 2.78
N TYR A 198 2.45 13.68 2.34
CA TYR A 198 1.77 13.76 1.05
C TYR A 198 0.89 15.00 0.95
N LEU A 199 0.01 15.22 1.94
CA LEU A 199 -0.94 16.35 1.93
C LEU A 199 -0.24 17.70 2.05
N LEU A 200 0.84 17.78 2.83
CA LEU A 200 1.64 19.00 2.94
C LEU A 200 2.30 19.34 1.61
N ALA A 201 2.83 18.36 0.87
CA ALA A 201 3.38 18.59 -0.46
C ALA A 201 2.31 19.16 -1.41
N ILE A 202 1.11 18.59 -1.41
CA ILE A 202 -0.02 19.11 -2.22
C ILE A 202 -0.38 20.56 -1.84
N VAL A 203 -0.50 20.87 -0.55
CA VAL A 203 -0.87 22.21 -0.06
C VAL A 203 0.22 23.24 -0.33
N LEU A 204 1.48 22.85 -0.20
CA LEU A 204 2.61 23.74 -0.40
C LEU A 204 2.95 23.95 -1.87
N ASP A 205 2.57 23.05 -2.79
CA ASP A 205 2.89 23.16 -4.21
C ASP A 205 2.53 24.53 -4.83
N PRO A 206 1.30 25.07 -4.65
CA PRO A 206 0.97 26.40 -5.16
C PRO A 206 1.69 27.55 -4.42
N ILE A 207 2.21 27.30 -3.22
CA ILE A 207 2.94 28.27 -2.40
C ILE A 207 4.43 28.28 -2.77
N ILE A 208 5.02 27.11 -3.00
CA ILE A 208 6.42 26.88 -3.35
C ILE A 208 6.74 27.44 -4.72
N GLU A 209 5.86 27.24 -5.71
CA GLU A 209 5.95 27.91 -7.02
C GLU A 209 6.09 29.43 -6.87
N LYS A 210 5.39 30.03 -5.90
CA LYS A 210 5.48 31.46 -5.64
C LYS A 210 6.71 31.87 -4.82
N LEU A 211 7.24 30.99 -3.97
CA LEU A 211 8.31 31.31 -3.02
C LEU A 211 9.71 31.06 -3.60
N ILE A 212 9.92 29.95 -4.31
CA ILE A 212 11.21 29.60 -4.91
C ILE A 212 11.53 30.50 -6.10
N PHE A 213 10.55 30.78 -6.96
CA PHE A 213 10.79 31.52 -8.20
C PHE A 213 10.74 33.04 -8.06
N LYS A 214 10.37 33.57 -6.90
CA LYS A 214 10.60 34.98 -6.58
C LYS A 214 12.04 35.28 -6.16
N GLY A 215 12.82 34.26 -5.78
CA GLY A 215 14.13 34.42 -5.14
C GLY A 215 15.35 34.03 -6.01
N ALA A 216 15.16 33.41 -7.18
CA ALA A 216 16.24 33.03 -8.07
C ALA A 216 16.11 33.72 -9.43
N LEU A 217 17.20 34.35 -9.86
CA LEU A 217 17.41 35.03 -11.14
C LEU A 217 17.10 34.11 -12.34
N LEU A 218 15.84 34.03 -12.77
CA LEU A 218 15.45 33.57 -14.11
C LEU A 218 14.09 34.17 -14.50
N GLN A 219 14.14 35.37 -15.06
CA GLN A 219 12.97 36.22 -15.33
C GLN A 219 12.38 35.99 -16.73
N TYR A 220 12.19 34.73 -17.15
CA TYR A 220 11.74 34.46 -18.54
C TYR A 220 10.66 33.38 -18.75
N THR A 221 10.18 32.63 -17.73
CA THR A 221 9.25 31.52 -18.01
C THR A 221 8.05 31.35 -17.07
N LEU A 222 7.63 32.34 -16.30
CA LEU A 222 6.54 32.14 -15.32
C LEU A 222 5.43 33.18 -15.44
N ASP A 223 4.37 32.78 -16.13
CA ASP A 223 3.07 33.43 -16.04
C ASP A 223 2.53 33.31 -14.60
N PRO A 224 2.16 34.41 -13.91
CA PRO A 224 1.56 34.39 -12.56
C PRO A 224 0.14 33.80 -12.51
N SER A 225 -0.28 33.08 -13.55
CA SER A 225 -1.63 32.59 -13.84
C SER A 225 -1.68 31.08 -14.12
N VAL A 226 -0.71 30.30 -13.63
CA VAL A 226 -0.73 28.84 -13.83
C VAL A 226 -1.87 28.20 -13.04
N TYR A 227 -2.72 27.48 -13.76
CA TYR A 227 -3.74 26.61 -13.17
C TYR A 227 -3.07 25.27 -12.81
N LEU A 228 -3.30 24.78 -11.59
CA LEU A 228 -2.69 23.53 -11.12
C LEU A 228 -3.71 22.40 -11.10
N VAL A 229 -3.25 21.21 -11.50
CA VAL A 229 -4.05 20.00 -11.63
C VAL A 229 -3.14 18.78 -11.45
N GLY A 230 -3.66 17.72 -10.84
CA GLY A 230 -2.94 16.45 -10.65
C GLY A 230 -2.30 16.31 -9.29
N CYS A 231 -1.96 15.06 -8.92
CA CYS A 231 -1.38 14.73 -7.63
C CYS A 231 0.14 14.58 -7.63
N SER A 232 0.81 15.02 -8.70
CA SER A 232 2.24 14.84 -8.92
C SER A 232 3.11 15.33 -7.76
N ALA A 233 2.77 16.44 -7.10
CA ALA A 233 3.50 16.91 -5.91
C ALA A 233 3.47 15.91 -4.75
N GLY A 234 2.33 15.24 -4.55
CA GLY A 234 2.20 14.14 -3.59
C GLY A 234 3.05 12.92 -4.00
N VAL A 235 3.06 12.57 -5.29
CA VAL A 235 3.91 11.48 -5.81
C VAL A 235 5.39 11.79 -5.64
N TYR A 236 5.83 13.02 -5.91
CA TYR A 236 7.22 13.45 -5.70
C TYR A 236 7.62 13.41 -4.23
N ALA A 237 6.70 13.72 -3.31
CA ALA A 237 6.94 13.58 -1.88
C ALA A 237 7.13 12.10 -1.48
N LEU A 238 6.38 11.17 -2.06
CA LEU A 238 6.54 9.73 -1.83
C LEU A 238 7.88 9.21 -2.38
N VAL A 239 8.22 9.58 -3.62
CA VAL A 239 9.52 9.23 -4.22
C VAL A 239 10.67 9.74 -3.35
N THR A 240 10.61 11.01 -2.95
CA THR A 240 11.63 11.62 -2.08
C THR A 240 11.72 10.89 -0.75
N SER A 241 10.59 10.58 -0.12
CA SER A 241 10.55 9.82 1.14
C SER A 241 11.18 8.43 1.01
N HIS A 242 10.92 7.75 -0.11
CA HIS A 242 11.52 6.46 -0.40
C HIS A 242 13.04 6.56 -0.58
N LEU A 243 13.51 7.55 -1.36
CA LEU A 243 14.93 7.82 -1.55
C LEU A 243 15.64 8.15 -0.24
N SER A 244 15.04 8.98 0.62
CA SER A 244 15.60 9.29 1.94
C SER A 244 15.78 8.03 2.80
N ASN A 245 14.80 7.12 2.81
CA ASN A 245 14.93 5.86 3.54
C ASN A 245 16.10 5.01 3.02
N LEU A 246 16.26 4.91 1.69
CA LEU A 246 17.37 4.16 1.09
C LEU A 246 18.74 4.79 1.40
N ILE A 247 18.84 6.12 1.33
CA ILE A 247 20.08 6.86 1.58
C ILE A 247 20.51 6.69 3.04
N ILE A 248 19.59 6.85 4.00
CA ILE A 248 19.89 6.72 5.43
C ILE A 248 20.43 5.33 5.75
N VAL A 249 19.80 4.28 5.19
CA VAL A 249 20.27 2.91 5.43
C VAL A 249 21.59 2.62 4.70
N SER A 250 21.79 3.12 3.48
CA SER A 250 23.05 2.94 2.74
C SER A 250 24.24 3.66 3.39
N SER A 251 24.00 4.82 4.02
CA SER A 251 25.07 5.57 4.70
C SER A 251 25.45 4.92 6.02
N LEU A 252 24.52 4.29 6.75
CA LEU A 252 24.84 3.44 7.91
C LEU A 252 25.72 2.23 7.56
N LEU A 253 25.60 1.68 6.35
CA LEU A 253 26.43 0.56 5.87
C LEU A 253 27.85 0.98 5.44
N LEU A 254 28.09 2.26 5.14
CA LEU A 254 29.41 2.77 4.74
C LEU A 254 30.35 3.02 5.94
N TRP A 255 29.84 2.94 7.17
CA TRP A 255 30.61 3.16 8.40
C TRP A 255 30.79 1.88 9.24
N LEU A 256 30.50 0.71 8.66
CA LEU A 256 30.79 -0.63 9.21
C LEU A 256 31.73 -1.37 8.25
#